data_AF-A0A2R2W5Z7-F1
#
_entry.id   AF-A0A2R2W5Z7-F1
#
_cell.length_a   1.000
_cell.length_b   1.000
_cell.length_c   1.000
_cell.angle_alpha   90.00
_cell.angle_beta   90.00
_cell.angle_gamma   90.00
#
_symmetry.space_group_name_H-M   'P 1'
#
loop_
_entity.id
_entity.type
_entity.pdbx_description
1 polymer ?
#
loop_
_entity_poly.entity_id
_entity_poly.type
_entity_poly.pdbx_seq_one_letter_code
_entity_poly.pdbx_strand_id
1 'polypeptide(L)'
;MPTPTYQVTVRRDGKFWFIEIPEIDGATQARRIDEIDEMARDYIASSLDIDPKSFELSVKFELPEAAALHAEAAERLRDAAAAAQALAADESRAAAWTLKGLGLTFREVGTLLGVSHQRAQQLVVTYDGTMGTKYDGTLPGGLTTLDLVDARSNAGRILTVTTKPARSRGLKAGSSRLT
;
A
#
# COMPACT_ATOMS: atom_id res chain seq x y z
N MET A 1 -9.51 22.07 16.48
CA MET A 1 -9.18 22.78 15.22
C MET A 1 -8.58 21.77 14.26
N PRO A 2 -8.96 21.75 12.98
CA PRO A 2 -8.31 20.89 11.99
C PRO A 2 -6.83 21.29 11.84
N THR A 3 -5.95 20.30 11.75
CA THR A 3 -4.52 20.52 11.51
C THR A 3 -4.32 21.01 10.08
N PRO A 4 -3.68 22.17 9.84
CA PRO A 4 -3.41 22.66 8.49
C PRO A 4 -2.55 21.66 7.71
N THR A 5 -2.79 21.55 6.40
CA THR A 5 -2.04 20.69 5.49
C THR A 5 -1.42 21.55 4.40
N TYR A 6 -0.12 21.39 4.16
CA TYR A 6 0.62 22.08 3.09
C TYR A 6 0.86 21.12 1.92
N GLN A 7 0.59 21.59 0.71
CA GLN A 7 0.89 20.87 -0.51
C GLN A 7 2.37 21.00 -0.84
N VAL A 8 2.99 19.88 -1.16
CA VAL A 8 4.41 19.82 -1.51
C VAL A 8 4.54 19.13 -2.85
N THR A 9 5.07 19.83 -3.85
CA THR A 9 5.32 19.28 -5.17
C THR A 9 6.80 18.94 -5.30
N VAL A 10 7.11 17.71 -5.69
CA VAL A 10 8.47 17.22 -5.76
C VAL A 10 8.78 16.77 -7.17
N ARG A 11 9.80 17.37 -7.79
CA ARG A 11 10.29 16.96 -9.11
C ARG A 11 11.77 16.60 -9.06
N ARG A 12 12.19 15.71 -9.95
CA ARG A 12 13.61 15.39 -10.09
C ARG A 12 14.34 16.55 -10.77
N ASP A 13 15.43 17.02 -10.18
CA ASP A 13 16.28 18.07 -10.72
C ASP A 13 17.76 17.66 -10.67
N GLY A 14 18.23 17.04 -11.76
CA GLY A 14 19.56 16.46 -11.84
C GLY A 14 19.82 15.43 -10.71
N LYS A 15 20.73 15.79 -9.80
CA LYS A 15 21.12 14.95 -8.66
C LYS A 15 20.26 15.16 -7.41
N PHE A 16 19.38 16.15 -7.42
CA PHE A 16 18.54 16.54 -6.29
C PHE A 16 17.06 16.32 -6.59
N TRP A 17 16.26 16.37 -5.54
CA TRP A 17 14.82 16.56 -5.58
C TRP A 17 14.53 18.02 -5.28
N PHE A 18 13.88 18.69 -6.22
CA PHE A 18 13.36 20.03 -6.01
C PHE A 18 11.99 19.92 -5.33
N ILE A 19 11.80 20.65 -4.25
CA ILE A 19 10.64 20.58 -3.36
C ILE A 19 10.00 21.96 -3.35
N GLU A 20 8.79 22.08 -3.88
CA GLU A 20 8.04 23.33 -3.99
C GLU A 20 6.83 23.29 -3.05
N ILE A 21 6.57 24.42 -2.38
CA ILE A 21 5.52 24.59 -1.37
C ILE A 21 4.70 25.83 -1.76
N PRO A 22 3.69 25.67 -2.64
CA PRO A 22 3.02 26.79 -3.29
C PRO A 22 2.34 27.77 -2.33
N GLU A 23 1.81 27.28 -1.20
CA GLU A 23 1.07 28.09 -0.23
C GLU A 23 1.92 29.17 0.46
N ILE A 24 3.24 29.00 0.46
CA ILE A 24 4.18 29.97 1.05
C ILE A 24 5.18 30.50 0.02
N ASP A 25 4.92 30.30 -1.28
CA ASP A 25 5.82 30.69 -2.38
C ASP A 25 7.28 30.25 -2.12
N GLY A 26 7.42 29.02 -1.61
CA GLY A 26 8.66 28.53 -1.02
C GLY A 26 9.23 27.32 -1.75
N ALA A 27 10.55 27.19 -1.73
CA ALA A 27 11.21 26.02 -2.29
C ALA A 27 12.44 25.61 -1.48
N THR A 28 12.66 24.30 -1.40
CA THR A 28 13.84 23.66 -0.81
C THR A 28 14.28 22.49 -1.66
N GLN A 29 15.31 21.76 -1.23
CA GLN A 29 15.85 20.64 -1.97
C GLN A 29 16.33 19.52 -1.05
N ALA A 30 16.23 18.28 -1.55
CA ALA A 30 16.74 17.09 -0.87
C ALA A 30 17.63 16.27 -1.81
N ARG A 31 18.62 15.54 -1.27
CA ARG A 31 19.40 14.59 -2.09
C ARG A 31 18.67 13.28 -2.25
N ARG A 32 17.92 12.88 -1.22
CA ARG A 32 17.22 11.60 -1.17
C ARG A 32 15.72 11.81 -0.95
N ILE A 33 14.91 10.82 -1.38
CA ILE A 33 13.46 10.88 -1.22
C ILE A 33 13.05 10.89 0.26
N ASP A 34 13.77 10.15 1.10
CA ASP A 34 13.51 10.03 2.54
C ASP A 34 13.82 11.32 3.33
N GLU A 35 14.54 12.27 2.73
CA GLU A 35 14.84 13.59 3.31
C GLU A 35 13.76 14.63 2.99
N ILE A 36 12.86 14.38 2.04
CA ILE A 36 11.90 15.38 1.54
C ILE A 36 10.98 15.91 2.65
N ASP A 37 10.44 15.01 3.50
CA ASP A 37 9.51 15.39 4.57
C ASP A 37 10.19 16.32 5.58
N GLU A 38 11.41 15.96 6.00
CA GLU A 38 12.22 16.77 6.93
C GLU A 38 12.54 18.14 6.33
N MET A 39 13.04 18.19 5.10
CA MET A 39 13.41 19.45 4.43
C MET A 39 12.21 20.37 4.22
N ALA A 40 11.06 19.83 3.83
CA ALA A 40 9.84 20.62 3.65
C ALA A 40 9.30 21.15 4.99
N ARG A 41 9.26 20.31 6.04
CA ARG A 41 8.80 20.72 7.37
C ARG A 41 9.68 21.79 7.97
N ASP A 42 11.00 21.62 7.92
CA ASP A 42 11.95 22.58 8.46
C ASP A 42 11.84 23.93 7.74
N TYR A 43 11.67 23.90 6.41
CA TYR A 43 11.46 25.11 5.62
C TYR A 43 10.17 25.84 6.01
N ILE A 44 9.03 25.14 6.10
CA ILE A 44 7.74 25.75 6.48
C ILE A 44 7.79 26.30 7.91
N ALA A 45 8.27 25.50 8.86
CA ALA A 45 8.36 25.86 10.27
C ALA A 45 9.23 27.10 10.47
N SER A 46 10.39 27.15 9.82
CA SER A 46 11.29 28.31 9.89
C SER A 46 10.72 29.54 9.16
N SER A 47 9.99 29.36 8.06
CA SER A 47 9.44 30.48 7.29
C SER A 47 8.24 31.14 7.96
N LEU A 48 7.44 30.36 8.68
CA LEU A 48 6.21 30.81 9.33
C LEU A 48 6.33 30.99 10.85
N ASP A 49 7.47 30.65 11.44
CA ASP A 49 7.71 30.63 12.89
C ASP A 49 6.66 29.80 13.64
N ILE A 50 6.42 28.56 13.18
CA ILE A 50 5.46 27.61 13.74
C ILE A 50 6.12 26.28 14.10
N ASP A 51 5.48 25.51 14.98
CA ASP A 51 5.96 24.16 15.32
C ASP A 51 5.87 23.23 14.08
N PRO A 52 6.94 22.53 13.68
CA PRO A 52 6.94 21.55 12.57
C PRO A 52 5.95 20.38 12.74
N LYS A 53 5.40 20.19 13.94
CA LYS A 53 4.35 19.20 14.25
C LYS A 53 2.93 19.79 14.25
N SER A 54 2.79 21.09 14.06
CA SER A 54 1.49 21.77 14.03
C SER A 54 0.74 21.65 12.70
N PHE A 55 1.37 21.02 11.70
CA PHE A 55 0.81 20.85 10.37
C PHE A 55 1.16 19.49 9.75
N GLU A 56 0.42 19.14 8.70
CA GLU A 56 0.61 17.96 7.87
C GLU A 56 1.17 18.35 6.49
N LEU A 57 1.79 17.38 5.82
CA LEU A 57 2.26 17.52 4.45
C LEU A 57 1.50 16.60 3.52
N SER A 58 1.22 17.11 2.33
CA SER A 58 0.62 16.36 1.22
C SER A 58 1.60 16.40 0.05
N VAL A 59 2.39 15.33 -0.08
CA VAL A 59 3.52 15.27 -1.00
C VAL A 59 3.09 14.63 -2.31
N LYS A 60 3.30 15.36 -3.41
CA LYS A 60 3.02 14.92 -4.77
C LYS A 60 4.33 14.87 -5.57
N PHE A 61 4.63 13.71 -6.14
CA PHE A 61 5.77 13.56 -7.03
C PHE A 61 5.37 13.82 -8.48
N GLU A 62 6.08 14.72 -9.14
CA GLU A 62 6.03 14.91 -10.58
C GLU A 62 7.00 13.93 -11.23
N LEU A 63 6.42 12.84 -11.74
CA LEU A 63 7.14 11.82 -12.48
C LEU A 63 6.94 12.04 -13.99
N PRO A 64 7.92 11.65 -14.83
CA PRO A 64 7.67 11.53 -16.26
C PRO A 64 6.46 10.65 -16.53
N GLU A 65 5.64 11.00 -17.53
CA GLU A 65 4.35 10.35 -17.80
C GLU A 65 4.45 8.83 -17.85
N ALA A 66 5.43 8.28 -18.57
CA ALA A 66 5.63 6.83 -18.66
C ALA A 66 5.87 6.18 -17.28
N ALA A 67 6.66 6.82 -16.41
CA ALA A 67 6.93 6.31 -15.06
C ALA A 67 5.68 6.38 -14.17
N ALA A 68 4.91 7.47 -14.27
CA ALA A 68 3.64 7.61 -13.57
C ALA A 68 2.65 6.50 -13.97
N LEU A 69 2.49 6.25 -15.27
CA LEU A 69 1.62 5.20 -15.80
C LEU A 69 2.01 3.80 -15.31
N HIS A 70 3.31 3.49 -15.30
CA HIS A 70 3.79 2.21 -14.79
C HIS A 70 3.60 2.06 -13.27
N ALA A 71 3.82 3.13 -12.50
CA ALA A 71 3.59 3.11 -11.06
C ALA A 71 2.11 2.89 -10.72
N GLU A 72 1.19 3.59 -11.42
CA GLU A 72 -0.26 3.41 -11.29
C GLU A 72 -0.69 1.99 -11.68
N ALA A 73 -0.19 1.47 -12.81
CA ALA A 73 -0.48 0.10 -13.21
C ALA A 73 0.03 -0.92 -12.17
N ALA A 74 1.21 -0.71 -11.60
CA ALA A 74 1.77 -1.58 -10.58
C ALA A 74 0.97 -1.55 -9.27
N GLU A 75 0.39 -0.40 -8.89
CA GLU A 75 -0.53 -0.31 -7.76
C GLU A 75 -1.82 -1.08 -8.03
N ARG A 76 -2.49 -0.81 -9.16
CA ARG A 76 -3.73 -1.52 -9.54
C ARG A 76 -3.55 -3.03 -9.61
N LEU A 77 -2.43 -3.50 -10.17
CA LEU A 77 -2.13 -4.93 -10.27
C LEU A 77 -1.83 -5.55 -8.90
N ARG A 78 -1.21 -4.81 -7.97
CA ARG A 78 -1.02 -5.29 -6.60
C ARG A 78 -2.34 -5.45 -5.86
N ASP A 79 -3.26 -4.49 -6.01
CA ASP A 79 -4.58 -4.56 -5.39
C ASP A 79 -5.41 -5.71 -5.96
N ALA A 80 -5.41 -5.86 -7.29
CA ALA A 80 -6.07 -6.98 -7.96
C ALA A 80 -5.49 -8.34 -7.52
N ALA A 81 -4.16 -8.44 -7.40
CA ALA A 81 -3.51 -9.65 -6.91
C ALA A 81 -3.89 -9.94 -5.44
N ALA A 82 -3.93 -8.93 -4.57
CA ALA A 82 -4.33 -9.09 -3.18
C ALA A 82 -5.78 -9.59 -3.05
N ALA A 83 -6.70 -9.01 -3.83
CA ALA A 83 -8.10 -9.44 -3.88
C ALA A 83 -8.24 -10.89 -4.39
N ALA A 84 -7.56 -11.23 -5.48
CA ALA A 84 -7.57 -12.59 -6.03
C ALA A 84 -6.99 -13.62 -5.05
N GLN A 85 -5.92 -13.27 -4.32
CA GLN A 85 -5.34 -14.14 -3.29
C GLN A 85 -6.30 -14.36 -2.11
N ALA A 86 -7.03 -13.33 -1.69
CA ALA A 86 -8.05 -13.46 -0.65
C ALA A 86 -9.17 -14.42 -1.07
N LEU A 87 -9.72 -14.24 -2.28
CA LEU A 87 -10.75 -15.12 -2.83
C LEU A 87 -10.25 -16.58 -2.97
N ALA A 88 -9.04 -16.77 -3.49
CA ALA A 88 -8.45 -18.10 -3.61
C ALA A 88 -8.25 -18.79 -2.25
N ALA A 89 -7.89 -18.02 -1.21
CA ALA A 89 -7.76 -18.56 0.14
C ALA A 89 -9.12 -18.95 0.74
N ASP A 90 -10.18 -18.19 0.46
CA ASP A 90 -11.55 -18.49 0.89
C ASP A 90 -12.06 -19.78 0.22
N GLU A 91 -11.95 -19.88 -1.10
CA GLU A 91 -12.32 -21.07 -1.87
C GLU A 91 -11.52 -22.31 -1.46
N SER A 92 -10.22 -22.15 -1.21
CA SER A 92 -9.38 -23.27 -0.73
C SER A 92 -9.87 -23.82 0.61
N ARG A 93 -10.34 -22.96 1.52
CA ARG A 93 -10.91 -23.37 2.81
C ARG A 93 -12.25 -24.07 2.63
N ALA A 94 -13.14 -23.50 1.81
CA ALA A 94 -14.44 -24.08 1.51
C ALA A 94 -14.32 -25.46 0.83
N ALA A 95 -13.40 -25.59 -0.12
CA ALA A 95 -13.11 -26.86 -0.79
C ALA A 95 -12.53 -27.89 0.19
N ALA A 96 -11.55 -27.51 1.03
CA ALA A 96 -10.97 -28.42 2.02
C ALA A 96 -12.02 -28.94 3.01
N TRP A 97 -12.92 -28.06 3.47
CA TRP A 97 -14.00 -28.44 4.38
C TRP A 97 -15.02 -29.37 3.71
N THR A 98 -15.46 -29.04 2.49
CA THR A 98 -16.40 -29.86 1.71
C THR A 98 -15.83 -31.26 1.45
N LEU A 99 -14.58 -31.35 1.02
CA LEU A 99 -13.90 -32.63 0.79
C LEU A 99 -13.76 -33.43 2.09
N LYS A 100 -13.48 -32.77 3.23
CA LYS A 100 -13.48 -33.45 4.53
C LYS A 100 -14.86 -33.96 4.93
N GLY A 101 -15.93 -33.21 4.63
CA GLY A 101 -17.32 -33.61 4.87
C GLY A 101 -17.75 -34.83 4.05
N LEU A 102 -17.17 -35.02 2.86
CA LEU A 102 -17.32 -36.21 2.03
C LEU A 102 -16.54 -37.43 2.54
N GLY A 103 -15.84 -37.32 3.67
CA GLY A 103 -15.12 -38.42 4.31
C GLY A 103 -13.67 -38.61 3.86
N LEU A 104 -13.15 -37.76 2.97
CA LEU A 104 -11.76 -37.86 2.52
C LEU A 104 -10.77 -37.65 3.69
N THR A 105 -9.62 -38.30 3.60
CA THR A 105 -8.49 -38.06 4.52
C THR A 105 -7.81 -36.74 4.20
N PHE A 106 -7.14 -36.10 5.18
CA PHE A 106 -6.37 -34.87 4.94
C PHE A 106 -5.27 -35.03 3.88
N ARG A 107 -4.79 -36.26 3.66
CA ARG A 107 -3.78 -36.56 2.63
C ARG A 107 -4.39 -36.44 1.24
N GLU A 108 -5.57 -37.02 1.02
CA GLU A 108 -6.29 -36.93 -0.25
C GLU A 108 -6.75 -35.49 -0.51
N VAL A 109 -7.23 -34.78 0.52
CA VAL A 109 -7.58 -33.35 0.41
C VAL A 109 -6.35 -32.53 0.00
N GLY A 110 -5.19 -32.76 0.62
CA GLY A 110 -3.95 -32.09 0.25
C GLY A 110 -3.56 -32.34 -1.21
N THR A 111 -3.60 -33.61 -1.64
CA THR A 111 -3.32 -33.99 -3.04
C THR A 111 -4.25 -33.30 -4.03
N LEU A 112 -5.56 -33.27 -3.77
CA LEU A 112 -6.55 -32.65 -4.67
C LEU A 112 -6.43 -31.12 -4.73
N LEU A 113 -6.06 -30.48 -3.62
CA LEU A 113 -5.87 -29.03 -3.56
C LEU A 113 -4.44 -28.58 -3.92
N GLY A 114 -3.53 -29.50 -4.24
CA GLY A 114 -2.14 -29.18 -4.54
C GLY A 114 -1.35 -28.62 -3.35
N VAL A 115 -1.74 -28.98 -2.12
CA VAL A 115 -1.10 -28.52 -0.87
C VAL A 115 -0.63 -29.69 0.00
N SER A 116 0.25 -29.39 0.96
CA SER A 116 0.67 -30.42 1.92
C SER A 116 -0.48 -30.88 2.82
N HIS A 117 -0.38 -32.11 3.34
CA HIS A 117 -1.33 -32.63 4.33
C HIS A 117 -1.52 -31.69 5.53
N GLN A 118 -0.44 -31.12 6.07
CA GLN A 118 -0.51 -30.19 7.19
C GLN A 118 -1.28 -28.91 6.82
N ARG A 119 -1.10 -28.41 5.59
CA ARG A 119 -1.85 -27.25 5.10
C ARG A 119 -3.32 -27.58 4.92
N ALA A 120 -3.65 -28.76 4.39
CA ALA A 120 -5.03 -29.24 4.29
C ALA A 120 -5.72 -29.30 5.66
N GLN A 121 -5.02 -29.80 6.69
CA GLN A 121 -5.52 -29.80 8.06
C GLN A 121 -5.78 -28.38 8.58
N GLN A 122 -4.85 -27.44 8.38
CA GLN A 122 -5.02 -26.04 8.78
C GLN A 122 -6.23 -25.39 8.12
N LEU A 123 -6.42 -25.58 6.81
CA LEU A 123 -7.53 -24.98 6.05
C LEU A 123 -8.89 -25.37 6.64
N VAL A 124 -9.05 -26.64 7.01
CA VAL A 124 -10.29 -27.17 7.62
C VAL A 124 -10.50 -26.63 9.02
N VAL A 125 -9.46 -26.54 9.84
CA VAL A 125 -9.57 -25.99 11.20
C VAL A 125 -9.94 -24.50 11.17
N THR A 126 -9.46 -23.75 10.19
CA THR A 126 -9.77 -22.31 10.02
C THR A 126 -11.16 -22.04 9.43
N TYR A 127 -11.94 -23.08 9.10
CA TYR A 127 -13.27 -22.95 8.53
C TYR A 127 -14.20 -23.98 9.21
N ASP A 128 -14.90 -23.55 10.26
CA ASP A 128 -15.77 -24.40 11.08
C ASP A 128 -17.22 -24.49 10.56
N GLY A 129 -17.49 -23.97 9.35
CA GLY A 129 -18.81 -23.96 8.73
C GLY A 129 -19.73 -22.80 9.15
N THR A 130 -19.39 -22.01 10.18
CA THR A 130 -20.23 -20.87 10.62
C THR A 130 -20.06 -19.60 9.76
N MET A 131 -19.01 -19.52 8.93
CA MET A 131 -18.80 -18.42 7.96
C MET A 131 -19.42 -18.66 6.57
N GLY A 132 -20.11 -19.79 6.34
CA GLY A 132 -20.36 -20.34 5.00
C GLY A 132 -21.63 -19.92 4.25
N THR A 133 -22.44 -18.96 4.73
CA THR A 133 -23.74 -18.64 4.10
C THR A 133 -23.71 -17.54 3.04
N LYS A 134 -22.58 -17.33 2.34
CA LYS A 134 -22.48 -16.24 1.37
C LYS A 134 -21.82 -16.56 0.02
N TYR A 135 -21.84 -17.80 -0.48
CA TYR A 135 -21.33 -18.04 -1.84
C TYR A 135 -22.14 -19.12 -2.56
N ASP A 136 -22.83 -18.75 -3.64
CA ASP A 136 -23.61 -19.61 -4.54
C ASP A 136 -22.85 -19.97 -5.84
N GLY A 137 -21.55 -19.66 -5.89
CA GLY A 137 -20.70 -19.85 -7.06
C GLY A 137 -20.59 -18.62 -7.98
N THR A 138 -21.20 -17.49 -7.63
CA THR A 138 -21.08 -16.24 -8.42
C THR A 138 -20.03 -15.29 -7.84
N LEU A 139 -19.04 -14.90 -8.66
CA LEU A 139 -18.07 -13.84 -8.32
C LEU A 139 -18.75 -12.46 -8.24
N PRO A 140 -18.38 -11.58 -7.28
CA PRO A 140 -18.89 -10.21 -7.26
C PRO A 140 -18.43 -9.44 -8.50
N GLY A 141 -19.39 -9.00 -9.33
CA GLY A 141 -19.15 -8.28 -10.58
C GLY A 141 -19.51 -9.04 -11.86
N GLY A 142 -19.96 -10.30 -11.78
CA GLY A 142 -20.44 -11.07 -12.95
C GLY A 142 -19.36 -11.53 -13.92
N LEU A 143 -18.08 -11.44 -13.53
CA LEU A 143 -16.95 -11.85 -14.36
C LEU A 143 -16.59 -13.31 -14.10
N THR A 144 -16.38 -14.06 -15.18
CA THR A 144 -15.84 -15.41 -15.19
C THR A 144 -14.32 -15.38 -15.33
N THR A 145 -13.67 -16.53 -15.13
CA THR A 145 -12.21 -16.69 -15.32
C THR A 145 -11.73 -16.28 -16.73
N LEU A 146 -12.64 -16.20 -17.72
CA LEU A 146 -12.34 -15.74 -19.09
C LEU A 146 -12.16 -14.22 -19.21
N ASP A 147 -12.77 -13.43 -18.32
CA ASP A 147 -12.82 -11.96 -18.48
C ASP A 147 -11.53 -11.25 -18.03
N LEU A 148 -10.65 -11.96 -17.31
CA LEU A 148 -9.36 -11.44 -16.83
C LEU A 148 -8.33 -11.22 -17.97
N VAL A 149 -8.59 -11.74 -19.17
CA VAL A 149 -7.65 -11.67 -20.31
C VAL A 149 -7.76 -10.36 -21.09
N ASP A 150 -8.90 -9.64 -21.01
CA ASP A 150 -9.23 -8.54 -21.94
C ASP A 150 -9.07 -7.10 -21.39
N ALA A 151 -8.57 -6.89 -20.17
CA ALA A 151 -8.46 -5.56 -19.56
C ALA A 151 -7.30 -4.67 -20.09
N ARG A 152 -6.96 -4.77 -21.39
CA ARG A 152 -6.07 -3.85 -22.11
C ARG A 152 -6.86 -2.67 -22.69
N SER A 153 -7.44 -1.79 -21.85
CA SER A 153 -7.85 -0.47 -22.36
C SER A 153 -8.01 0.59 -21.26
N ASN A 154 -6.98 1.43 -21.17
CA ASN A 154 -6.98 2.90 -21.01
C ASN A 154 -7.88 3.62 -19.97
N ALA A 155 -7.26 4.39 -19.07
CA ALA A 155 -7.39 5.86 -18.91
C ALA A 155 -6.77 6.30 -17.56
N GLY A 156 -5.81 7.24 -17.60
CA GLY A 156 -4.82 7.45 -16.53
C GLY A 156 -5.21 8.33 -15.34
N ARG A 157 -4.35 8.30 -14.30
CA ARG A 157 -4.36 9.31 -13.23
C ARG A 157 -3.07 9.40 -12.38
N ILE A 158 -2.91 10.58 -11.77
CA ILE A 158 -1.80 11.04 -10.91
C ILE A 158 -1.81 10.32 -9.54
N LEU A 159 -0.62 9.93 -9.05
CA LEU A 159 -0.42 9.37 -7.71
C LEU A 159 -0.20 10.46 -6.65
N THR A 160 -0.97 10.42 -5.56
CA THR A 160 -0.84 11.31 -4.40
C THR A 160 -0.55 10.47 -3.17
N VAL A 161 0.50 10.79 -2.42
CA VAL A 161 0.85 10.09 -1.17
C VAL A 161 0.76 11.07 -0.01
N THR A 162 -0.16 10.85 0.92
CA THR A 162 -0.26 11.62 2.17
C THR A 162 0.67 11.00 3.21
N THR A 163 1.69 11.74 3.67
CA THR A 163 2.62 11.28 4.71
C THR A 163 2.12 11.74 6.09
N LYS A 164 1.92 10.79 7.01
CA LYS A 164 1.59 11.05 8.42
C LYS A 164 2.88 11.37 9.20
N PRO A 165 2.87 12.21 10.27
CA PRO A 165 4.07 12.63 10.99
C PRO A 165 4.98 11.47 11.37
N ALA A 166 6.24 11.57 10.97
CA ALA A 166 7.30 10.64 11.37
C ALA A 166 7.44 10.68 12.90
N ARG A 167 7.33 9.51 13.55
CA ARG A 167 7.72 9.38 14.96
C ARG A 167 9.22 9.65 15.05
N SER A 168 9.59 10.78 15.65
CA SER A 168 10.97 11.17 15.91
C SER A 168 11.71 10.06 16.68
N ARG A 169 12.70 9.45 16.04
CA ARG A 169 13.61 8.49 16.67
C ARG A 169 14.68 9.32 17.41
N GLY A 170 14.64 9.34 18.74
CA GLY A 170 15.46 10.23 19.56
C GLY A 170 16.96 10.09 19.29
N LEU A 171 17.59 11.18 18.85
CA LEU A 171 19.04 11.34 18.85
C LEU A 171 19.50 11.55 20.31
N LYS A 172 20.34 10.65 20.82
CA LYS A 172 21.05 10.87 22.09
C LYS A 172 22.12 11.94 21.87
N ALA A 173 22.00 13.07 22.56
CA ALA A 173 23.05 14.07 22.67
C ALA A 173 24.26 13.48 23.43
N GLY A 174 25.39 13.32 22.74
CA GLY A 174 26.68 13.03 23.34
C GLY A 174 27.26 14.29 23.96
N SER A 175 27.35 14.32 25.28
CA SER A 175 28.10 15.32 26.03
C SER A 175 29.60 15.16 25.73
N SER A 176 30.23 16.20 25.19
CA SER A 176 31.69 16.31 25.15
C SER A 176 32.12 17.50 26.01
N ARG A 177 32.92 17.18 27.02
CA ARG A 177 33.44 18.07 28.04
C ARG A 177 34.77 18.63 27.52
N LEU A 178 34.86 19.94 27.30
CA LEU A 178 36.13 20.63 27.06
C LEU A 178 36.84 20.86 28.40
N THR A 179 38.08 20.40 28.49
CA THR A 179 39.15 20.93 29.35
C THR A 179 39.99 21.90 28.54
#